data_AF-A0A133RZY5-F1
#
_entry.id   AF-A0A133RZY5-F1
#
_cell.length_a   1.000
_cell.length_b   1.000
_cell.length_c   1.000
_cell.angle_alpha   90.00
_cell.angle_beta   90.00
_cell.angle_gamma   90.00
#
_symmetry.space_group_name_H-M   'P 1'
#
loop_
_entity.id
_entity.type
_entity.pdbx_description
1 polymer ?
#
loop_
_entity_poly.entity_id
_entity_poly.type
_entity_poly.pdbx_seq_one_letter_code
_entity_poly.pdbx_strand_id
1 'polypeptide(L)'
;MIQYMYLKKLEQACSISGDLVYVSKKIEQACSISRHLVYVSQKLEQACSISGDLVYASKKIEQACSNSGDLVYVSKKNRTGLF
;
A
#
# COMPACT_ATOMS: atom_id res chain seq x y z
N MET A 1 3.74 18.45 0.56
CA MET A 1 4.87 17.90 -0.23
C MET A 1 4.68 16.41 -0.21
N ILE A 2 4.52 15.78 -1.38
CA ILE A 2 4.21 14.35 -1.48
C ILE A 2 5.53 13.59 -1.59
N GLN A 3 5.70 12.56 -0.76
CA GLN A 3 6.84 11.65 -0.87
C GLN A 3 6.44 10.44 -1.72
N TYR A 4 7.16 10.24 -2.81
CA TYR A 4 6.91 9.15 -3.76
C TYR A 4 8.07 8.15 -3.72
N MET A 5 7.75 6.88 -3.42
CA MET A 5 8.72 5.79 -3.43
C MET A 5 8.35 4.80 -4.54
N TYR A 6 9.19 4.76 -5.58
CA TYR A 6 9.03 3.85 -6.71
C TYR A 6 10.20 2.86 -6.77
N LEU A 7 9.93 1.58 -6.55
CA LEU A 7 10.93 0.51 -6.57
C LEU A 7 10.35 -0.75 -7.20
N LYS A 8 11.18 -1.59 -7.83
CA LYS A 8 10.70 -2.87 -8.40
C LYS A 8 10.28 -3.86 -7.29
N LYS A 9 11.05 -3.91 -6.22
CA LYS A 9 10.80 -4.68 -4.99
C LYS A 9 11.12 -3.77 -3.81
N LEU A 10 10.24 -3.75 -2.82
CA LEU A 10 10.44 -3.05 -1.56
C LEU A 10 10.48 -4.12 -0.47
N GLU A 11 11.66 -4.34 0.10
CA GLU A 11 11.83 -5.34 1.16
C GLU A 11 11.36 -4.79 2.50
N GLN A 12 11.76 -3.58 2.84
CA GLN A 12 11.29 -2.93 4.04
C GLN A 12 11.27 -1.41 3.85
N ALA A 13 10.22 -0.76 4.33
CA ALA A 13 10.18 0.69 4.42
C ALA A 13 9.45 1.11 5.68
N CYS A 14 9.97 2.16 6.31
CA CYS A 14 9.29 2.90 7.35
C CYS A 14 9.34 4.38 6.98
N SER A 15 8.22 5.09 7.02
CA SER A 15 8.19 6.51 6.65
C SER A 15 7.14 7.28 7.43
N ILE A 16 7.48 8.53 7.73
CA ILE A 16 6.60 9.51 8.35
C ILE A 16 6.58 10.72 7.43
N SER A 17 5.43 11.02 6.83
CA SER A 17 5.27 12.13 5.89
C SER A 17 3.85 12.68 5.96
N GLY A 18 3.62 13.88 5.43
CA GLY A 18 2.25 14.39 5.29
C GLY A 18 1.45 13.57 4.29
N ASP A 19 2.04 13.34 3.11
CA ASP A 19 1.45 12.56 2.02
C ASP A 19 2.50 11.56 1.51
N LEU A 20 2.10 10.30 1.34
CA LEU A 20 3.02 9.21 1.03
C LEU A 20 2.42 8.25 0.01
N VAL A 21 3.20 7.93 -1.02
CA VAL A 21 2.81 6.97 -2.06
C VAL A 21 3.92 5.94 -2.27
N TYR A 22 3.59 4.68 -2.03
CA TYR A 22 4.44 3.54 -2.37
C TYR A 22 3.96 2.88 -3.64
N VAL A 23 4.87 2.71 -4.59
CA VAL A 23 4.61 1.98 -5.83
C VAL A 23 5.69 0.93 -6.03
N SER A 24 5.31 -0.34 -5.96
CA SER A 24 6.23 -1.46 -6.19
C SER A 24 5.52 -2.70 -6.73
N LYS A 25 6.21 -3.59 -7.46
CA LYS A 25 5.59 -4.87 -7.84
C LYS A 25 5.32 -5.73 -6.60
N LYS A 26 6.27 -5.76 -5.67
CA LYS A 26 6.19 -6.51 -4.41
C LYS A 26 6.61 -5.62 -3.24
N ILE A 27 5.78 -5.59 -2.20
CA ILE A 27 6.07 -4.97 -0.90
C ILE A 27 6.08 -6.12 0.11
N GLU A 28 7.24 -6.43 0.69
CA GLU A 28 7.33 -7.45 1.74
C GLU A 28 6.80 -6.85 3.05
N GLN A 29 7.40 -5.73 3.49
CA GLN A 29 7.00 -5.04 4.71
C GLN A 29 6.99 -3.53 4.52
N ALA A 30 5.90 -2.88 4.93
CA ALA A 30 5.84 -1.43 5.01
C ALA A 30 5.16 -0.98 6.31
N CYS A 31 5.76 0.02 6.96
CA CYS A 31 5.16 0.71 8.09
C CYS A 31 5.09 2.21 7.77
N SER A 32 3.95 2.87 8.00
CA SER A 32 3.87 4.30 7.70
C SER A 32 2.90 5.07 8.57
N ILE A 33 3.27 6.31 8.89
CA ILE A 33 2.39 7.30 9.53
C ILE A 33 2.26 8.47 8.55
N SER A 34 1.04 8.73 8.09
CA SER A 34 0.79 9.79 7.10
C SER A 34 -0.59 10.39 7.22
N ARG A 35 -0.84 11.62 6.74
CA ARG A 35 -2.24 12.07 6.59
C ARG A 35 -2.91 11.33 5.44
N HIS A 36 -2.26 11.28 4.28
CA HIS A 36 -2.72 10.50 3.12
C HIS A 36 -1.69 9.45 2.75
N LEU A 37 -2.12 8.20 2.62
CA LEU A 37 -1.24 7.07 2.33
C LEU A 37 -1.81 6.20 1.21
N VAL A 38 -0.99 5.92 0.21
CA VAL A 38 -1.36 5.05 -0.91
C VAL A 38 -0.31 3.96 -1.09
N TYR A 39 -0.74 2.70 -1.05
CA TYR A 39 0.06 1.55 -1.46
C TYR A 39 -0.43 1.01 -2.80
N VAL A 40 0.42 1.01 -3.80
CA VAL A 40 0.14 0.41 -5.11
C VAL A 40 1.10 -0.75 -5.33
N SER A 41 0.56 -1.98 -5.37
CA SER A 41 1.39 -3.16 -5.62
C SER A 41 0.68 -4.31 -6.33
N GLN A 42 1.44 -5.31 -6.81
CA GLN A 42 0.81 -6.57 -7.20
C GLN A 42 0.63 -7.48 -5.99
N LYS A 43 1.66 -7.54 -5.13
CA LYS A 43 1.64 -8.30 -3.88
C LYS A 43 2.15 -7.45 -2.73
N LEU A 44 1.36 -7.37 -1.67
CA LEU A 44 1.73 -6.79 -0.38
C LEU A 44 1.69 -7.90 0.66
N GLU A 45 2.83 -8.24 1.27
CA GLU A 45 2.86 -9.29 2.28
C GLU A 45 2.41 -8.75 3.63
N GLN A 46 3.06 -7.71 4.14
CA GLN A 46 2.71 -7.06 5.40
C GLN A 46 2.73 -5.54 5.27
N ALA A 47 1.67 -4.89 5.75
CA ALA A 47 1.65 -3.46 5.97
C ALA A 47 1.04 -3.10 7.33
N CYS A 48 1.62 -2.11 8.00
CA CYS A 48 1.04 -1.49 9.19
C CYS A 48 0.99 0.03 8.98
N SER A 49 -0.17 0.64 9.13
CA SER A 49 -0.31 2.07 8.83
C SER A 49 -1.20 2.81 9.81
N ILE A 50 -0.81 4.05 10.13
CA ILE A 50 -1.67 5.02 10.79
C ILE A 50 -1.87 6.18 9.84
N SER A 51 -3.13 6.46 9.46
CA SER A 51 -3.40 7.57 8.56
C SER A 51 -4.76 8.24 8.75
N GLY A 52 -4.92 9.42 8.15
CA GLY A 52 -6.26 9.99 7.93
C GLY A 52 -6.97 9.18 6.86
N ASP A 53 -6.36 9.15 5.66
CA ASP A 53 -6.88 8.44 4.49
C ASP A 53 -5.88 7.40 3.99
N LEU A 54 -6.36 6.17 3.81
CA LEU A 54 -5.55 5.03 3.39
C LEU A 54 -6.13 4.36 2.16
N VAL A 55 -5.31 4.18 1.12
CA VAL A 55 -5.67 3.41 -0.07
C VAL A 55 -4.71 2.24 -0.25
N TYR A 56 -5.26 1.04 -0.26
CA TYR A 56 -4.57 -0.17 -0.71
C TYR A 56 -5.02 -0.54 -2.12
N ALA A 57 -4.18 -0.30 -3.12
CA ALA A 57 -4.38 -0.75 -4.48
C ALA A 57 -3.48 -1.96 -4.76
N SER A 58 -3.94 -3.16 -4.40
CA SER A 58 -3.14 -4.39 -4.57
C SER A 58 -3.97 -5.58 -5.05
N LYS A 59 -3.36 -6.45 -5.89
CA LYS A 59 -4.02 -7.68 -6.33
C LYS A 59 -4.14 -8.69 -5.19
N LYS A 60 -3.07 -8.83 -4.40
CA LYS A 60 -2.99 -9.70 -3.23
C LYS A 60 -2.41 -8.96 -2.04
N ILE A 61 -3.09 -9.06 -0.90
CA ILE A 61 -2.60 -8.63 0.41
C ILE A 61 -2.66 -9.84 1.34
N GLU A 62 -1.54 -10.23 1.94
CA GLU A 62 -1.54 -11.32 2.93
C GLU A 62 -1.96 -10.80 4.30
N GLN A 63 -1.34 -9.71 4.77
CA GLN A 63 -1.64 -9.08 6.04
C GLN A 63 -1.56 -7.55 5.93
N ALA A 64 -2.59 -6.87 6.43
CA ALA A 64 -2.58 -5.44 6.61
C ALA A 64 -3.21 -5.09 7.96
N CYS A 65 -2.53 -4.25 8.73
CA CYS A 65 -3.04 -3.62 9.94
C CYS A 65 -3.12 -2.12 9.69
N SER A 66 -4.25 -1.49 10.02
CA SER A 66 -4.41 -0.06 9.77
C SER A 66 -5.30 0.59 10.80
N ASN A 67 -4.88 1.76 11.27
CA ASN A 67 -5.72 2.71 11.98
C ASN A 67 -5.92 3.91 11.05
N SER A 68 -7.09 3.97 10.40
CA SER A 68 -7.40 5.01 9.43
C SER A 68 -8.80 5.57 9.65
N GLY A 69 -8.96 6.88 9.41
CA GLY A 69 -10.27 7.53 9.38
C GLY A 69 -11.08 7.11 8.16
N ASP A 70 -10.44 7.07 7.00
CA ASP A 70 -10.97 6.51 5.76
C ASP A 70 -10.03 5.42 5.23
N LEU A 71 -10.60 4.30 4.79
CA LEU A 71 -9.87 3.14 4.29
C LEU A 71 -10.54 2.60 3.02
N VAL A 72 -9.79 2.64 1.91
CA VAL A 72 -10.21 2.12 0.62
C VAL A 72 -9.33 0.96 0.20
N TYR A 73 -9.96 -0.16 -0.14
CA TYR A 73 -9.29 -1.31 -0.73
C TYR A 73 -9.70 -1.49 -2.19
N VAL A 74 -8.71 -1.46 -3.09
CA VAL A 74 -8.88 -1.65 -4.53
C VAL A 74 -8.09 -2.87 -4.97
N SER A 75 -8.79 -3.98 -5.21
CA SER A 75 -8.20 -5.16 -5.85
C SER A 75 -8.66 -5.28 -7.30
N LYS A 76 -7.70 -5.30 -8.22
CA LYS A 76 -7.96 -5.69 -9.61
C LYS A 76 -7.89 -7.21 -9.71
N LYS A 77 -9.06 -7.87 -9.75
CA LYS A 77 -9.17 -9.26 -10.20
C LYS A 77 -8.74 -9.32 -11.67
N ASN A 78 -7.67 -10.05 -11.99
CA ASN A 78 -7.34 -10.34 -13.39
C ASN A 78 -8.52 -11.16 -13.95
N ARG A 79 -9.30 -10.61 -14.87
CA ARG A 79 -10.21 -11.38 -15.73
C ARG A 79 -9.32 -12.15 -16.73
N THR A 80 -8.74 -13.25 -16.26
CA THR A 80 -8.19 -14.30 -17.11
C THR A 80 -9.03 -15.53 -16.83
N GLY A 81 -10.22 -15.57 -17.43
CA GLY A 81 -11.18 -16.65 -17.32
C GLY A 81 -12.07 -16.58 -18.54
N LEU A 82 -11.63 -17.25 -19.61
CA LEU A 82 -12.51 -17.79 -20.63
C LEU A 82 -13.30 -18.90 -19.94
N PHE A 83 -14.61 -18.71 -19.74
CA PHE A 83 -15.59 -19.76 -19.47
C PHE A 83 -16.86 -19.38 -20.22
#